data_AF-A0A9X2SPR6-F1
#
_entry.id   AF-A0A9X2SPR6-F1
#
_cell.length_a   1.000
_cell.length_b   1.000
_cell.length_c   1.000
_cell.angle_alpha   90.00
_cell.angle_beta   90.00
_cell.angle_gamma   90.00
#
_symmetry.space_group_name_H-M   'P 1'
#
loop_
_entity.id
_entity.type
_entity.pdbx_description
1 polymer ?
#
loop_
_entity_poly.entity_id
_entity_poly.type
_entity_poly.pdbx_seq_one_letter_code
_entity_poly.pdbx_strand_id
1 'polypeptide(L)' 'MAAHEITDRIADLIDEEHQLRKGALHHGGLTPAERLRLKELERQLDVAVELLHRRQALSVFDDD' A
#
# COMPACT_ATOMS: atom_id res chain seq x y z
N MET A 1 12.80 -10.36 -4.16
CA MET A 1 11.53 -9.91 -4.72
C MET A 1 11.79 -9.05 -5.95
N ALA A 2 11.13 -9.30 -7.07
CA ALA A 2 11.22 -8.49 -8.29
C ALA A 2 10.50 -7.14 -8.12
N ALA A 3 10.81 -6.12 -8.93
CA ALA A 3 10.20 -4.79 -8.80
C ALA A 3 8.69 -4.87 -9.00
N HIS A 4 8.27 -5.71 -9.94
CA HIS A 4 6.86 -6.00 -10.23
C HIS A 4 6.12 -6.58 -9.02
N GLU A 5 6.77 -7.42 -8.19
CA GLU A 5 6.12 -7.98 -7.00
C GLU A 5 5.81 -6.90 -5.94
N ILE A 6 6.62 -5.83 -5.90
CA ILE A 6 6.36 -4.68 -5.00
C ILE A 6 5.19 -3.87 -5.54
N THR A 7 5.14 -3.63 -6.85
CA THR A 7 4.05 -2.88 -7.49
C THR A 7 2.71 -3.61 -7.38
N ASP A 8 2.71 -4.93 -7.60
CA ASP A 8 1.51 -5.78 -7.44
C ASP A 8 1.02 -5.74 -6.00
N ARG A 9 1.94 -5.86 -5.03
CA ARG A 9 1.59 -5.77 -3.61
C ARG A 9 1.03 -4.40 -3.23
N ILE A 10 1.53 -3.31 -3.83
CA ILE A 10 0.96 -1.96 -3.64
C ILE A 10 -0.46 -1.91 -4.21
N ALA A 11 -0.71 -2.48 -5.39
CA ALA A 11 -2.03 -2.52 -6.00
C ALA A 11 -3.03 -3.30 -5.12
N ASP A 12 -2.64 -4.47 -4.62
CA ASP A 12 -3.46 -5.28 -3.70
C ASP A 12 -3.82 -4.51 -2.42
N LEU A 13 -2.87 -3.76 -1.85
CA LEU A 13 -3.09 -2.95 -0.64
C LEU A 13 -4.08 -1.80 -0.90
N ILE A 14 -4.00 -1.14 -2.06
CA ILE A 14 -4.93 -0.07 -2.46
C ILE A 14 -6.32 -0.65 -2.69
N ASP A 15 -6.42 -1.84 -3.30
CA ASP A 15 -7.71 -2.51 -3.50
C ASP A 15 -8.36 -2.88 -2.17
N GLU A 16 -7.61 -3.39 -1.18
CA GLU A 16 -8.13 -3.64 0.18
C GLU A 16 -8.64 -2.35 0.84
N GLU A 17 -7.92 -1.24 0.69
CA GLU A 17 -8.33 0.08 1.19
C GLU A 17 -9.65 0.54 0.56
N HIS A 18 -9.78 0.38 -0.76
CA HIS A 18 -10.99 0.73 -1.50
C HIS A 18 -12.19 -0.12 -1.06
N GLN A 19 -12.00 -1.41 -0.79
CA GLN A 19 -13.05 -2.28 -0.27
C GLN A 19 -13.49 -1.84 1.14
N LEU A 20 -12.54 -1.51 2.02
CA LEU A 20 -12.83 -1.01 3.36
C LEU A 20 -13.58 0.33 3.32
N ARG A 21 -13.19 1.27 2.45
CA ARG A 21 -13.92 2.53 2.27
C ARG A 21 -15.32 2.32 1.69
N LYS A 22 -15.49 1.40 0.74
CA LYS A 22 -16.82 1.05 0.21
C LYS A 22 -17.70 0.45 1.30
N GLY A 23 -17.18 -0.50 2.08
CA GLY A 23 -17.87 -1.03 3.27
C GLY A 23 -18.31 0.10 4.18
N ALA A 24 -17.38 0.98 4.57
CA ALA A 24 -17.65 2.16 5.39
C ALA A 24 -18.80 3.03 4.87
N LEU A 25 -18.88 3.25 3.55
CA LEU A 25 -20.00 3.97 2.94
C LEU A 25 -21.35 3.26 3.15
N HIS A 26 -21.38 1.92 3.14
CA HIS A 26 -22.60 1.14 3.32
C HIS A 26 -23.16 1.19 4.76
N HIS A 27 -22.31 1.24 5.78
CA HIS A 27 -22.74 1.29 7.19
C HIS A 27 -22.63 2.67 7.85
N GLY A 28 -22.41 3.74 7.05
CA GLY A 28 -22.45 5.12 7.52
C GLY A 28 -21.17 5.62 8.20
N GLY A 29 -20.04 4.96 7.96
CA GLY A 29 -18.72 5.35 8.43
C GLY A 29 -17.81 4.17 8.72
N LEU A 30 -16.53 4.49 8.93
CA LEU A 30 -15.52 3.52 9.36
C LEU A 30 -15.71 3.18 10.83
N THR A 31 -15.91 1.89 11.11
CA THR A 31 -15.87 1.33 12.44
C THR A 31 -14.46 1.43 13.04
N PRO A 32 -14.31 1.37 14.38
CA PRO A 32 -12.99 1.42 15.02
C PRO A 32 -12.03 0.32 14.51
N ALA A 33 -12.56 -0.86 14.20
CA ALA A 33 -11.79 -1.97 13.65
C ALA A 33 -11.28 -1.68 12.23
N GLU A 34 -12.13 -1.12 11.37
CA GLU A 34 -11.74 -0.74 10.02
C GLU A 34 -10.77 0.43 10.01
N ARG A 35 -10.90 1.39 10.93
CA ARG A 35 -9.91 2.47 11.10
C ARG A 35 -8.54 1.92 11.48
N LEU A 36 -8.49 0.94 12.37
CA LEU A 36 -7.24 0.27 12.75
C LEU A 36 -6.65 -0.47 11.54
N ARG A 37 -7.50 -1.14 10.76
CA ARG A 37 -7.10 -1.87 9.54
C ARG A 37 -6.56 -0.93 8.47
N LEU A 38 -7.24 0.19 8.22
CA LEU A 38 -6.82 1.24 7.29
C LEU A 38 -5.44 1.81 7.67
N LYS A 39 -5.24 2.09 8.96
CA LYS A 39 -3.94 2.58 9.45
C LYS A 39 -2.81 1.57 9.25
N GLU A 40 -3.10 0.28 9.39
CA GLU A 40 -2.12 -0.77 9.12
C GLU A 40 -1.86 -0.93 7.62
N LEU A 41 -2.87 -0.77 6.76
CA LEU A 41 -2.71 -0.74 5.31
C LEU A 41 -1.85 0.43 4.86
N GLU A 42 -2.11 1.65 5.36
CA GLU A 42 -1.28 2.83 5.11
C GLU A 42 0.18 2.57 5.49
N ARG A 43 0.44 1.98 6.66
CA ARG A 43 1.80 1.63 7.10
C ARG A 43 2.48 0.63 6.15
N GLN A 44 1.74 -0.36 5.66
CA GLN A 44 2.28 -1.34 4.71
C GLN A 44 2.54 -0.72 3.32
N LEU A 45 1.69 0.22 2.91
CA LEU A 45 1.83 0.97 1.67
C LEU A 45 3.10 1.83 1.71
N ASP A 46 3.31 2.58 2.80
CA ASP A 46 4.51 3.41 3.01
C ASP A 46 5.78 2.56 2.89
N VAL A 47 5.84 1.42 3.57
CA VAL A 47 6.99 0.51 3.50
C VAL A 47 7.21 -0.03 2.08
N ALA A 48 6.14 -0.39 1.37
CA ALA A 48 6.24 -0.90 0.02
C ALA A 48 6.74 0.18 -0.97
N VAL A 49 6.26 1.42 -0.83
CA VAL A 49 6.70 2.56 -1.64
C VAL A 49 8.15 2.93 -1.32
N GLU A 50 8.56 2.93 -0.06
CA GLU A 50 9.97 3.16 0.33
C GLU A 50 10.90 2.10 -0.27
N LEU A 51 10.50 0.82 -0.27
CA LEU A 51 11.26 -0.25 -0.89
C LEU A 51 11.38 -0.07 -2.42
N LEU A 52 10.30 0.38 -3.07
CA LEU A 52 10.31 0.70 -4.49
C LEU A 52 11.27 1.87 -4.78
N HIS A 53 11.16 2.95 -4.03
CA HIS A 53 12.03 4.13 -4.15
C HIS A 53 13.50 3.77 -3.93
N ARG A 54 13.82 3.00 -2.89
CA ARG A 54 15.18 2.56 -2.60
C ARG A 54 15.76 1.74 -3.75
N ARG A 55 14.94 0.88 -4.36
CA ARG A 55 15.36 0.07 -5.50
C ARG A 55 15.55 0.90 -6.76
N GLN A 56 14.68 1.87 -7.02
CA GLN A 56 14.84 2.81 -8.12
C GLN A 56 16.11 3.65 -7.94
N ALA A 57 16.38 4.13 -6.74
CA ALA A 57 17.62 4.85 -6.43
C ALA A 57 18.85 3.97 -6.70
N LEU A 58 18.87 2.72 -6.24
CA LEU A 58 19.98 1.79 -6.53
C LEU A 58 20.14 1.51 -8.02
N SER A 59 19.04 1.40 -8.77
CA SER A 59 19.07 1.19 -10.22
C SER A 59 19.58 2.42 -10.99
N VAL A 60 19.40 3.63 -10.46
CA VAL A 60 19.89 4.88 -11.05
C VAL A 60 21.38 5.08 -10.78
N PHE A 61 21.92 4.46 -9.72
CA PHE A 61 23.34 4.56 -9.35
C PHE A 61 24.24 3.48 -9.98
N ASP A 62 23.68 2.48 -10.65
CA ASP A 62 24.42 1.36 -11.28
C ASP A 62 24.65 1.58 -12.80
N ASP A 63 24.33 2.78 -13.30
CA ASP A 63 24.38 3.15 -14.74
C ASP A 63 25.55 4.12 -15.05
N ASP A 64 26.67 4.01 -14.31
CA ASP A 64 27.93 4.77 -14.47
C ASP A 64 29.13 3.81 -14.65
#